data_AF-A0A0G1GKP7-F1
#
_entry.id   AF-A0A0G1GKP7-F1
#
_cell.length_a   1.000
_cell.length_b   1.000
_cell.length_c   1.000
_cell.angle_alpha   90.00
_cell.angle_beta   90.00
_cell.angle_gamma   90.00
#
_symmetry.space_group_name_H-M   'P 1'
#
loop_
_entity.id
_entity.type
_entity.pdbx_description
1 polymer ?
#
loop_
_entity_poly.entity_id
_entity_poly.type
_entity_poly.pdbx_seq_one_letter_code
_entity_poly.pdbx_strand_id
1 'polypeptide(L)'
;MATSIYKKRTWFLVSVVLVSLILSSCGEQKPKIDPLRMDYLNRSLIASIILDNLTSADKSKIDQWISDSNLNTYGDSKFTFYAGGSPTFNEATGNEIDRYEYILVNHLDIIDELDLSIKDLALRLQEQIESGKLVPAEVLEHQQEVKKWKETEDQAPSEENIQDGGS
;
A
#
# COMPACT_ATOMS: atom_id res chain seq x y z
N MET A 1 -57.94 27.36 -14.88
CA MET A 1 -56.90 26.48 -14.27
C MET A 1 -56.39 25.53 -15.35
N ALA A 2 -55.21 25.74 -15.96
CA ALA A 2 -54.47 24.70 -16.73
C ALA A 2 -53.19 25.23 -17.43
N THR A 3 -52.26 25.91 -16.74
CA THR A 3 -51.00 26.33 -17.39
C THR A 3 -49.71 26.05 -16.58
N SER A 4 -49.80 25.53 -15.36
CA SER A 4 -48.63 25.44 -14.48
C SER A 4 -47.82 24.13 -14.62
N ILE A 5 -48.37 23.08 -15.22
CA ILE A 5 -47.77 21.73 -15.18
C ILE A 5 -46.71 21.49 -16.28
N TYR A 6 -46.73 22.26 -17.37
CA TYR A 6 -45.88 21.99 -18.54
C TYR A 6 -44.44 22.54 -18.45
N LYS A 7 -44.14 23.44 -17.50
CA LYS A 7 -42.84 24.13 -17.44
C LYS A 7 -41.73 23.35 -16.70
N LYS A 8 -42.09 22.39 -15.84
CA LYS A 8 -41.11 21.64 -15.01
C LYS A 8 -40.57 20.37 -15.68
N ARG A 9 -41.31 19.78 -16.62
CA ARG A 9 -40.90 18.53 -17.31
C ARG A 9 -39.87 18.77 -18.41
N THR A 10 -39.90 19.95 -19.04
CA THR A 10 -38.94 20.32 -20.09
C THR A 10 -37.54 20.61 -19.54
N TRP A 11 -37.42 21.14 -18.33
CA TRP A 11 -36.12 21.36 -17.68
C TRP A 11 -35.40 20.05 -17.30
N PHE A 12 -36.14 19.02 -16.89
CA PHE A 12 -35.55 17.71 -16.57
C PHE A 12 -34.99 16.98 -17.80
N LEU A 13 -35.69 17.04 -18.94
CA LEU A 13 -35.25 16.35 -20.15
C LEU A 13 -34.02 17.01 -20.80
N VAL A 14 -33.92 18.34 -20.76
CA VAL A 14 -32.73 19.04 -21.24
C VAL A 14 -31.49 18.69 -20.40
N SER A 15 -31.65 18.56 -19.07
CA SER A 15 -30.55 18.18 -18.17
C SER A 15 -30.01 16.77 -18.44
N VAL A 16 -30.88 15.79 -18.65
CA VAL A 16 -30.45 14.40 -18.90
C VAL A 16 -29.72 14.25 -20.24
N VAL A 17 -30.16 14.97 -21.29
CA VAL A 17 -29.50 14.95 -22.60
C VAL A 17 -28.13 15.66 -22.54
N LEU A 18 -28.00 16.75 -21.77
CA LEU A 18 -26.74 17.49 -21.63
C LEU A 18 -25.70 16.70 -20.82
N VAL A 19 -26.11 16.00 -19.76
CA VAL A 19 -25.23 15.08 -19.00
C VAL A 19 -24.80 13.89 -19.86
N SER A 20 -25.69 13.36 -20.70
CA SER A 20 -25.35 12.25 -21.62
C SER A 20 -24.38 12.69 -22.72
N LEU A 21 -24.51 13.91 -23.24
CA LEU A 21 -23.58 14.49 -24.23
C LEU A 21 -22.20 14.80 -23.64
N ILE A 22 -22.13 15.20 -22.36
CA ILE A 22 -20.85 15.43 -21.67
C ILE A 22 -20.12 14.10 -21.40
N LEU A 23 -20.84 13.04 -21.04
CA LEU A 23 -20.23 11.71 -20.86
C LEU A 23 -19.78 11.06 -22.18
N SER A 24 -20.37 11.44 -23.32
CA SER A 24 -19.98 10.94 -24.64
C SER A 24 -18.72 11.58 -25.25
N SER A 25 -18.23 12.72 -24.71
CA SER A 25 -17.09 13.45 -25.28
C SER A 25 -15.76 13.23 -24.53
N CYS A 26 -15.75 12.46 -23.43
CA CYS A 26 -14.50 12.03 -22.81
C CYS A 26 -14.10 10.70 -23.43
N GLY A 27 -13.44 10.76 -24.58
CA GLY A 27 -12.78 9.58 -25.13
C GLY A 27 -11.80 9.04 -24.09
N GLU A 28 -12.08 7.85 -23.56
CA GLU A 28 -11.12 7.06 -22.79
C GLU A 28 -9.90 6.78 -23.68
N GLN A 29 -8.95 7.72 -23.72
CA GLN A 29 -7.59 7.37 -24.10
C GLN A 29 -7.02 6.61 -22.91
N LYS A 30 -7.27 5.29 -22.89
CA LYS A 30 -6.47 4.39 -22.05
C LYS A 30 -5.02 4.68 -22.40
N PRO A 31 -4.19 5.15 -21.45
CA PRO A 31 -2.79 5.41 -21.74
C PRO A 31 -2.23 4.12 -22.31
N LYS A 32 -1.53 4.22 -23.45
CA LYS A 32 -0.80 3.10 -24.04
C LYS A 32 0.40 2.83 -23.13
N ILE A 33 0.14 2.20 -22.00
CA ILE A 33 1.20 1.77 -21.10
C ILE A 33 1.82 0.55 -21.75
N ASP A 34 3.11 0.64 -22.06
CA ASP A 34 3.89 -0.47 -22.56
C ASP A 34 3.80 -1.64 -21.56
N PRO A 35 3.42 -2.85 -21.98
CA PRO A 35 3.39 -4.03 -21.13
C PRO A 35 4.69 -4.26 -20.35
N LEU A 36 5.85 -3.91 -20.92
CA LEU A 36 7.15 -4.04 -20.26
C LEU A 36 7.33 -3.07 -19.09
N ARG A 37 6.71 -1.88 -19.18
CA ARG A 37 6.73 -0.88 -18.11
C ARG A 37 5.86 -1.29 -16.93
N MET A 38 4.77 -2.02 -17.17
CA MET A 38 3.92 -2.54 -16.10
C MET A 38 4.57 -3.70 -15.36
N ASP A 39 5.33 -4.55 -16.07
CA ASP A 39 6.07 -5.63 -15.40
C ASP A 39 7.06 -5.05 -14.39
N TYR A 40 7.94 -4.12 -14.81
CA TYR A 40 8.94 -3.52 -13.92
C TYR A 40 8.35 -2.83 -12.68
N LEU A 41 7.28 -2.06 -12.84
CA LEU A 41 6.63 -1.39 -11.71
C LEU A 41 6.03 -2.39 -10.72
N ASN A 42 5.44 -3.49 -11.21
CA ASN A 42 4.96 -4.57 -10.36
C ASN A 42 6.12 -5.27 -9.65
N ARG A 43 7.24 -5.50 -10.35
CA ARG A 43 8.44 -6.11 -9.74
C ARG A 43 9.01 -5.27 -8.62
N SER A 44 9.17 -3.98 -8.87
CA SER A 44 9.71 -3.02 -7.89
C SER A 44 8.80 -2.92 -6.66
N LEU A 45 7.49 -2.88 -6.83
CA LEU A 45 6.54 -2.83 -5.72
C LEU A 45 6.53 -4.12 -4.89
N ILE A 46 6.59 -5.28 -5.54
CA ILE A 46 6.64 -6.58 -4.84
C ILE A 46 7.96 -6.68 -4.06
N ALA A 47 9.08 -6.33 -4.68
CA ALA A 47 10.39 -6.34 -4.05
C ALA A 47 10.43 -5.42 -2.83
N SER A 48 9.88 -4.20 -2.89
CA SER A 48 9.88 -3.28 -1.74
C SER A 48 9.08 -3.83 -0.55
N ILE A 49 7.89 -4.40 -0.81
CA ILE A 49 7.06 -5.00 0.24
C ILE A 49 7.78 -6.17 0.92
N ILE A 50 8.43 -7.03 0.12
CA ILE A 50 9.19 -8.18 0.65
C ILE A 50 10.40 -7.70 1.42
N LEU A 51 11.13 -6.70 0.89
CA LEU A 51 12.33 -6.16 1.51
C LEU A 51 12.07 -5.61 2.92
N ASP A 52 10.98 -4.86 3.10
CA ASP A 52 10.60 -4.28 4.39
C ASP A 52 10.32 -5.35 5.47
N ASN A 53 9.93 -6.55 5.03
CA ASN A 53 9.59 -7.67 5.93
C ASN A 53 10.66 -8.77 5.94
N LEU A 54 11.80 -8.55 5.27
CA LEU A 54 12.82 -9.57 5.11
C LEU A 54 13.58 -9.78 6.43
N THR A 55 13.43 -10.96 7.02
CA THR A 55 14.11 -11.30 8.28
C THR A 55 15.57 -11.68 8.02
N SER A 56 16.39 -11.76 9.08
CA SER A 56 17.77 -12.26 8.97
C SER A 56 17.83 -13.71 8.49
N ALA A 57 16.84 -14.54 8.84
CA ALA A 57 16.72 -15.90 8.36
C ALA A 57 16.43 -15.93 6.85
N ASP A 58 15.53 -15.07 6.37
CA ASP A 58 15.21 -14.96 4.95
C ASP A 58 16.42 -14.48 4.13
N LYS A 59 17.16 -13.49 4.64
CA LYS A 59 18.43 -13.03 4.05
C LYS A 59 19.45 -14.16 3.94
N SER A 60 19.56 -15.00 4.98
CA SER A 60 20.43 -16.17 4.97
C SER A 60 20.02 -17.21 3.92
N LYS A 61 18.72 -17.39 3.66
CA LYS A 61 18.25 -18.27 2.57
C LYS A 61 18.68 -17.75 1.20
N ILE A 62 18.56 -16.43 0.99
CA ILE A 62 19.00 -15.79 -0.26
C ILE A 62 20.51 -15.95 -0.43
N ASP A 63 21.29 -15.68 0.61
CA ASP A 63 22.75 -15.85 0.57
C ASP A 63 23.15 -17.30 0.29
N GLN A 64 22.43 -18.27 0.88
CA GLN A 64 22.64 -19.68 0.62
C GLN A 64 22.32 -20.04 -0.84
N TRP A 65 21.19 -19.57 -1.37
CA TRP A 65 20.82 -19.77 -2.78
C TRP A 65 21.87 -19.22 -3.75
N ILE A 66 22.41 -18.02 -3.48
CA ILE A 66 23.50 -17.42 -4.26
C ILE A 66 24.72 -18.35 -4.27
N SER A 67 25.10 -18.84 -3.09
CA SER A 67 26.25 -19.73 -2.91
C SER A 67 26.06 -21.07 -3.63
N ASP A 68 24.91 -21.72 -3.42
CA ASP A 68 24.59 -23.04 -3.97
C ASP A 68 24.47 -22.99 -5.51
N SER A 69 24.04 -21.86 -6.06
CA SER A 69 23.94 -21.61 -7.50
C SER A 69 25.24 -21.11 -8.14
N ASN A 70 26.32 -20.94 -7.36
CA ASN A 70 27.62 -20.42 -7.80
C ASN A 70 27.48 -19.07 -8.54
N LEU A 71 26.62 -18.20 -8.02
CA LEU A 71 26.37 -16.84 -8.50
C LEU A 71 27.34 -15.84 -7.83
N ASN A 72 27.36 -14.61 -8.31
CA ASN A 72 28.04 -13.51 -7.63
C ASN A 72 27.21 -13.01 -6.43
N THR A 73 27.75 -12.08 -5.64
CA THR A 73 27.06 -11.58 -4.44
C THR A 73 25.72 -10.86 -4.70
N TYR A 74 25.37 -10.57 -5.95
CA TYR A 74 24.12 -9.92 -6.35
C TYR A 74 23.14 -10.89 -7.01
N GLY A 75 23.43 -12.20 -7.00
CA GLY A 75 22.58 -13.21 -7.65
C GLY A 75 22.74 -13.30 -9.16
N ASP A 76 23.70 -12.57 -9.75
CA ASP A 76 23.98 -12.66 -11.17
C ASP A 76 25.06 -13.72 -11.46
N SER A 77 25.29 -14.00 -12.74
CA SER A 77 26.40 -14.86 -13.16
C SER A 77 27.73 -14.42 -12.52
N LYS A 78 28.54 -15.38 -12.08
CA LYS A 78 29.84 -15.15 -11.44
C LYS A 78 30.80 -14.27 -12.24
N PHE A 79 30.64 -14.26 -13.57
CA PHE A 79 31.49 -13.51 -14.50
C PHE A 79 30.87 -12.20 -14.96
N THR A 80 29.77 -11.76 -14.34
CA THR A 80 29.18 -10.45 -14.63
C THR A 80 30.12 -9.34 -14.17
N PHE A 81 30.42 -8.43 -15.09
CA PHE A 81 31.17 -7.20 -14.82
C PHE A 81 30.22 -5.99 -14.88
N TYR A 82 30.27 -5.13 -13.86
CA TYR A 82 29.47 -3.92 -13.79
C TYR A 82 30.32 -2.72 -14.21
N ALA A 83 29.85 -1.98 -15.22
CA ALA A 83 30.60 -0.85 -15.79
C ALA A 83 30.93 0.26 -14.77
N GLY A 84 30.13 0.38 -13.69
CA GLY A 84 30.34 1.31 -12.56
C GLY A 84 30.82 0.65 -11.26
N GLY A 85 31.36 -0.57 -11.32
CA GLY A 85 31.90 -1.29 -10.15
C GLY A 85 30.84 -2.01 -9.30
N SER A 86 29.67 -1.41 -9.06
CA SER A 86 28.55 -2.03 -8.34
C SER A 86 27.23 -1.85 -9.10
N PRO A 87 26.36 -2.88 -9.19
CA PRO A 87 25.02 -2.73 -9.74
C PRO A 87 24.07 -1.93 -8.83
N THR A 88 24.39 -1.80 -7.53
CA THR A 88 23.57 -1.07 -6.57
C THR A 88 23.76 0.44 -6.65
N PHE A 89 24.84 0.91 -7.30
CA PHE A 89 25.16 2.33 -7.36
C PHE A 89 24.70 2.94 -8.68
N ASN A 90 23.85 3.97 -8.58
CA ASN A 90 23.39 4.73 -9.73
C ASN A 90 24.24 5.99 -9.89
N GLU A 91 25.22 5.95 -10.81
CA GLU A 91 26.16 7.05 -11.06
C GLU A 91 25.48 8.35 -11.51
N ALA A 92 24.34 8.27 -12.20
CA ALA A 92 23.62 9.45 -12.68
C ALA A 92 22.96 10.25 -11.55
N THR A 93 22.59 9.56 -10.46
CA THR A 93 21.89 10.17 -9.31
C THR A 93 22.77 10.25 -8.05
N GLY A 94 23.83 9.46 -7.98
CA GLY A 94 24.66 9.27 -6.78
C GLY A 94 23.99 8.43 -5.69
N ASN A 95 22.84 7.82 -5.96
CA ASN A 95 22.11 7.01 -4.99
C ASN A 95 22.56 5.55 -5.05
N GLU A 96 22.52 4.90 -3.90
CA GLU A 96 22.76 3.46 -3.75
C GLU A 96 21.47 2.78 -3.27
N ILE A 97 21.13 1.63 -3.85
CA ILE A 97 20.01 0.78 -3.41
C ILE A 97 20.49 -0.38 -2.54
N ASP A 98 19.59 -0.96 -1.74
CA ASP A 98 19.95 -2.12 -0.91
C ASP A 98 20.28 -3.33 -1.80
N ARG A 99 21.24 -4.16 -1.36
CA ARG A 99 21.66 -5.35 -2.10
C ARG A 99 20.50 -6.34 -2.31
N TYR A 100 19.70 -6.57 -1.27
CA TYR A 100 18.55 -7.47 -1.35
C TYR A 100 17.42 -6.87 -2.16
N GLU A 101 17.28 -5.54 -2.19
CA GLU A 101 16.38 -4.86 -3.13
C GLU A 101 16.76 -5.20 -4.56
N TYR A 102 18.04 -5.05 -4.93
CA TYR A 102 18.53 -5.40 -6.26
C TYR A 102 18.25 -6.87 -6.60
N ILE A 103 18.57 -7.78 -5.67
CA ILE A 103 18.37 -9.22 -5.88
C ILE A 103 16.89 -9.52 -6.11
N LEU A 104 15.99 -9.03 -5.26
CA LEU A 104 14.56 -9.30 -5.35
C LEU A 104 13.95 -8.71 -6.62
N VAL A 105 14.38 -7.51 -7.06
CA VAL A 105 13.86 -6.91 -8.30
C VAL A 105 14.26 -7.71 -9.54
N ASN A 106 15.51 -8.20 -9.59
CA ASN A 106 16.04 -8.91 -10.76
C ASN A 106 15.72 -10.41 -10.77
N HIS A 107 15.57 -11.00 -9.58
CA HIS A 107 15.31 -12.42 -9.36
C HIS A 107 14.03 -12.54 -8.52
N LEU A 108 12.86 -12.30 -9.13
CA LEU A 108 11.58 -12.52 -8.44
C LEU A 108 11.15 -13.99 -8.42
N ASP A 109 11.66 -14.77 -9.36
CA ASP A 109 11.41 -16.19 -9.50
C ASP A 109 11.86 -17.00 -8.27
N ILE A 110 12.86 -16.51 -7.55
CA ILE A 110 13.34 -17.15 -6.32
C ILE A 110 12.44 -16.92 -5.12
N ILE A 111 11.47 -15.99 -5.18
CA ILE A 111 10.55 -15.72 -4.06
C ILE A 111 9.74 -16.97 -3.73
N ASP A 112 9.23 -17.64 -4.77
CA ASP A 112 8.46 -18.87 -4.61
C ASP A 112 9.36 -20.04 -4.21
N GLU A 113 10.60 -20.09 -4.70
CA GLU A 113 11.57 -21.16 -4.40
C GLU A 113 12.04 -21.12 -2.94
N LEU A 114 12.26 -19.92 -2.39
CA LEU A 114 12.78 -19.73 -1.03
C LEU A 114 11.69 -19.66 0.03
N ASP A 115 10.44 -19.86 -0.37
CA ASP A 115 9.26 -19.71 0.48
C ASP A 115 9.25 -18.32 1.16
N LEU A 116 9.63 -17.29 0.39
CA LEU A 116 9.47 -15.90 0.78
C LEU A 116 8.04 -15.42 0.44
N SER A 117 7.11 -16.37 0.38
CA SER A 117 5.79 -16.20 -0.19
C SER A 117 5.07 -15.05 0.50
N ILE A 118 4.38 -14.23 -0.30
CA ILE A 118 3.49 -13.18 0.21
C ILE A 118 2.48 -13.76 1.22
N LYS A 119 2.13 -15.05 1.11
CA LYS A 119 1.27 -15.75 2.07
C LYS A 119 1.91 -15.89 3.45
N ASP A 120 3.19 -16.23 3.50
CA ASP A 120 3.95 -16.34 4.74
C ASP A 120 4.20 -14.97 5.37
N LEU A 121 4.46 -13.96 4.54
CA LEU A 121 4.51 -12.58 5.01
C LEU A 121 3.15 -12.12 5.58
N ALA A 122 2.05 -12.45 4.91
CA ALA A 122 0.70 -12.17 5.39
C ALA A 122 0.41 -12.91 6.70
N LEU A 123 0.87 -14.16 6.84
CA LEU A 123 0.72 -14.93 8.07
C LEU A 123 1.54 -14.31 9.21
N ARG A 124 2.78 -13.92 8.96
CA ARG A 124 3.63 -13.24 9.95
C ARG A 124 3.05 -11.88 10.36
N LEU A 125 2.50 -11.12 9.41
CA LEU A 125 1.81 -9.86 9.70
C LEU A 125 0.57 -10.10 10.56
N GLN A 126 -0.23 -11.12 10.22
CA GLN A 126 -1.39 -11.52 11.01
C GLN A 126 -0.99 -11.92 12.44
N GLU A 127 0.06 -12.73 12.60
CA GLU A 127 0.60 -13.09 13.91
C GLU A 127 1.06 -11.87 14.71
N GLN A 128 1.70 -10.89 14.06
CA GLN A 128 2.11 -9.65 14.73
C GLN A 128 0.92 -8.78 15.15
N ILE A 129 -0.17 -8.78 14.38
CA ILE A 129 -1.42 -8.11 14.73
C ILE A 129 -2.07 -8.82 15.92
N GLU A 130 -2.16 -10.15 15.90
CA GLU A 130 -2.73 -10.95 16.98
C GLU A 130 -1.90 -10.88 18.26
N SER A 131 -0.58 -10.81 18.14
CA SER A 131 0.32 -10.63 19.28
C SER A 131 0.31 -9.20 19.82
N GLY A 132 -0.45 -8.28 19.20
CA GLY A 132 -0.51 -6.86 19.55
C GLY A 132 0.80 -6.10 19.32
N LYS A 133 1.75 -6.68 18.57
CA LYS A 133 3.04 -6.04 18.25
C LYS A 133 2.87 -5.01 17.15
N LEU A 134 1.96 -5.27 16.21
CA LEU A 134 1.48 -4.31 15.22
C LEU A 134 0.03 -3.97 15.56
N VAL A 135 -0.26 -2.69 15.77
CA VAL A 135 -1.64 -2.20 15.92
C VAL A 135 -2.05 -1.58 14.59
N PRO A 136 -3.05 -2.13 13.88
CA PRO A 136 -3.55 -1.54 12.65
C PRO A 136 -3.95 -0.08 12.86
N ALA A 137 -3.72 0.76 11.84
CA ALA A 137 -3.99 2.19 11.94
C ALA A 137 -5.46 2.47 12.31
N GLU A 138 -6.41 1.68 11.80
CA GLU A 138 -7.83 1.83 12.16
C GLU A 138 -8.10 1.56 13.65
N VAL A 139 -7.38 0.61 14.25
CA VAL A 139 -7.50 0.31 15.69
C VAL A 139 -6.91 1.45 16.52
N LEU A 140 -5.84 2.10 16.04
CA LEU A 140 -5.23 3.24 16.70
C LEU A 140 -6.17 4.46 16.70
N GLU A 141 -6.86 4.74 15.59
CA GLU A 141 -7.86 5.81 15.52
C GLU A 141 -9.02 5.55 16.48
N HIS A 142 -9.54 4.32 16.53
CA HIS A 142 -10.61 3.97 17.45
C HIS A 142 -10.20 4.08 18.92
N GLN A 143 -8.97 3.69 19.27
CA GLN A 143 -8.42 3.88 20.62
C GLN A 143 -8.34 5.36 21.00
N GLN A 144 -7.97 6.23 20.07
CA GLN A 144 -7.91 7.68 20.29
C GLN A 144 -9.30 8.27 20.50
N GLU A 145 -10.30 7.83 19.72
CA GLU A 145 -11.68 8.24 19.94
C GLU A 145 -12.19 7.78 21.31
N VAL A 146 -12.03 6.51 21.66
CA VAL A 146 -12.45 5.98 22.97
C VAL A 146 -11.77 6.72 24.13
N LYS A 147 -10.49 7.06 23.98
CA LYS A 147 -9.77 7.85 24.97
C LYS A 147 -10.36 9.26 25.11
N LYS A 148 -10.67 9.91 23.99
CA LYS A 148 -11.33 11.22 23.95
C LYS A 148 -12.71 11.20 24.62
N TRP A 149 -13.50 10.15 24.40
CA TRP A 149 -14.81 9.98 25.05
C TRP A 149 -14.70 9.84 26.57
N LYS A 150 -13.74 9.04 27.06
CA LYS A 150 -13.50 8.89 28.51
C LYS A 150 -13.08 10.20 29.17
N GLU A 151 -12.21 10.96 28.52
CA GLU A 151 -11.79 12.28 29.01
C GLU A 151 -12.96 13.28 29.10
N THR A 152 -13.98 13.15 28.24
CA THR A 152 -15.19 13.97 28.31
C THR A 152 -16.21 13.50 29.36
N GLU A 153 -16.23 12.20 29.68
CA GLU A 153 -17.12 11.62 30.69
C GLU A 153 -16.68 12.02 32.12
N ASP A 154 -15.37 12.06 32.36
CA ASP A 154 -14.79 12.53 33.64
C ASP A 154 -14.93 14.05 33.86
N GLN A 155 -15.30 14.82 32.82
CA GLN A 155 -15.58 16.25 32.89
C GLN A 155 -17.08 16.57 33.01
N ALA A 156 -17.95 15.56 33.10
CA ALA A 156 -19.36 15.79 33.36
C ALA A 156 -19.50 16.49 34.71
N PRO A 157 -20.13 17.69 34.77
CA PRO A 157 -20.36 18.36 36.04
C PRO A 157 -21.20 17.43 36.90
N SER A 158 -20.64 16.99 38.03
CA SER A 158 -21.38 16.25 39.04
C SER A 158 -22.68 16.98 39.29
N GLU A 159 -23.82 16.29 39.11
CA GLU A 159 -25.15 16.79 39.43
C GLU A 159 -25.23 17.05 40.95
N GLU A 160 -24.61 18.14 41.38
CA GLU A 160 -24.66 18.62 42.73
C GLU A 160 -25.89 19.53 42.84
N ASN A 161 -26.91 18.95 43.46
CA ASN A 161 -27.80 19.62 44.40
C ASN A 161 -28.94 20.46 43.79
N ILE A 162 -30.00 19.78 43.34
CA ILE A 162 -31.33 20.37 43.28
C ILE A 162 -31.90 20.33 44.71
N GLN A 163 -31.73 21.43 45.44
CA GLN A 163 -32.46 21.67 46.69
C GLN A 163 -33.94 21.91 46.35
N ASP A 164 -34.77 20.96 46.75
CA ASP A 164 -36.23 21.01 46.73
C ASP A 164 -36.71 22.11 47.69
N GLY A 165 -36.99 23.29 47.12
CA GLY A 165 -37.57 24.43 47.81
C GLY A 165 -39.09 24.29 47.89
N GLY A 166 -39.56 23.37 48.72
CA GLY A 166 -40.97 23.25 49.08
C GLY A 166 -41.33 24.11 50.30
N SER A 167 -42.06 25.22 50.09
CA SER A 167 -43.00 25.83 51.06
C SER A 167 -43.92 26.83 50.36
#